data_AF-A0AA90H6B8-F1
#
_entry.id   AF-A0AA90H6B8-F1
#
_cell.length_a   1.000
_cell.length_b   1.000
_cell.length_c   1.000
_cell.angle_alpha   90.00
_cell.angle_beta   90.00
_cell.angle_gamma   90.00
#
_symmetry.space_group_name_H-M   'P 1'
#
loop_
_entity.id
_entity.type
_entity.pdbx_description
1 polymer ?
#
loop_
_entity_poly.entity_id
_entity_poly.type
_entity_poly.pdbx_seq_one_letter_code
_entity_poly.pdbx_strand_id
1 'polypeptide(L)'
;MSDVTVTTWSLEQTSPGDLAPAAEPDAAAGVRIVRAGVPSVAFSRFLYTAVGCDVSWTDRLEWPAERWREFLERPGAETWVAYEDGTPAGYLELDPQDDGQVEITYFGLLPQFRGRRIGGHLLSYGTARAWDLARRAPDRPDTRRVWVHTCSLDGPHALANYRRRGFRVFDVRREAEGGPAAGDRSDGARGPA
;
A
#
# COMPACT_ATOMS: atom_id res chain seq x y z
N MET A 1 8.94 4.41 -31.74
CA MET A 1 8.25 4.01 -30.50
C MET A 1 8.22 5.24 -29.63
N SER A 2 7.04 5.76 -29.31
CA SER A 2 6.93 6.93 -28.44
C SER A 2 7.40 6.52 -27.05
N ASP A 3 8.43 7.16 -26.55
CA ASP A 3 8.98 6.89 -25.23
C ASP A 3 7.96 7.38 -24.20
N VAL A 4 7.22 6.46 -23.56
CA VAL A 4 6.23 6.82 -22.54
C VAL A 4 7.01 7.25 -21.30
N THR A 5 6.84 8.50 -20.88
CA THR A 5 7.46 8.97 -19.64
C THR A 5 6.57 8.62 -18.46
N VAL A 6 7.07 7.79 -17.54
CA VAL A 6 6.42 7.48 -16.27
C VAL A 6 6.86 8.51 -15.23
N THR A 7 5.89 9.19 -14.60
CA THR A 7 6.15 10.05 -13.44
C THR A 7 5.78 9.30 -12.17
N THR A 8 6.72 9.19 -11.24
CA THR A 8 6.51 8.59 -9.92
C THR A 8 6.54 9.68 -8.85
N TRP A 9 5.51 9.73 -8.03
CA TRP A 9 5.40 10.61 -6.87
C TRP A 9 5.59 9.78 -5.60
N SER A 10 6.48 10.25 -4.73
CA SER A 10 6.63 9.73 -3.38
C SER A 10 5.93 10.69 -2.43
N LEU A 11 5.03 10.17 -1.61
CA LEU A 11 4.25 10.97 -0.67
C LEU A 11 4.41 10.47 0.76
N GLU A 12 4.26 11.38 1.73
CA GLU A 12 4.45 11.10 3.14
C GLU A 12 3.42 11.78 4.05
N GLN A 13 3.22 11.20 5.23
CA GLN A 13 2.79 11.82 6.46
C GLN A 13 3.91 11.70 7.49
N THR A 14 4.12 12.74 8.28
CA THR A 14 5.19 12.84 9.30
C THR A 14 4.65 13.00 10.72
N SER A 15 3.33 13.07 10.87
CA SER A 15 2.63 13.04 12.15
C SER A 15 1.29 12.31 12.00
N PRO A 16 0.80 11.61 13.05
CA PRO A 16 -0.56 11.09 13.06
C PRO A 16 -1.63 12.16 12.79
N GLY A 17 -1.34 13.41 13.16
CA GLY A 17 -2.23 14.56 12.92
C GLY A 17 -2.34 15.00 11.47
N ASP A 18 -1.43 14.52 10.59
CA ASP A 18 -1.50 14.81 9.15
C ASP A 18 -2.65 14.05 8.48
N LEU A 19 -3.15 12.97 9.10
CA LEU A 19 -4.23 12.16 8.54
C LEU A 19 -5.54 12.95 8.49
N ALA A 20 -6.00 13.20 7.26
CA ALA A 20 -7.34 13.71 6.98
C ALA A 20 -8.24 12.52 6.57
N PRO A 21 -9.00 11.89 7.49
CA PRO A 21 -9.78 10.70 7.16
C PRO A 21 -10.90 10.99 6.15
N ALA A 22 -11.17 10.02 5.28
CA ALA A 22 -12.36 10.03 4.44
C ALA A 22 -13.60 9.66 5.27
N ALA A 23 -14.77 10.13 4.80
CA ALA A 23 -16.04 9.65 5.35
C ALA A 23 -16.16 8.13 5.17
N GLU A 24 -16.70 7.47 6.19
CA GLU A 24 -17.01 6.05 6.11
C GLU A 24 -18.11 5.79 5.07
N PRO A 25 -18.11 4.62 4.40
CA PRO A 25 -19.25 4.16 3.61
C PRO A 25 -20.50 4.10 4.49
N ASP A 26 -21.67 4.12 3.86
CA ASP A 26 -22.91 3.87 4.59
C ASP A 26 -22.84 2.51 5.28
N ALA A 27 -23.30 2.40 6.53
CA ALA A 27 -23.34 1.12 7.24
C ALA A 27 -24.17 0.07 6.48
N ALA A 28 -25.20 0.50 5.75
CA ALA A 28 -26.01 -0.36 4.89
C ALA A 28 -25.24 -0.95 3.70
N ALA A 29 -24.06 -0.40 3.36
CA ALA A 29 -23.19 -0.93 2.31
C ALA A 29 -22.41 -2.18 2.73
N GLY A 30 -22.46 -2.61 4.01
CA GLY A 30 -21.84 -3.87 4.45
C GLY A 30 -20.31 -3.88 4.38
N VAL A 31 -19.66 -2.71 4.34
CA VAL A 31 -18.21 -2.59 4.22
C VAL A 31 -17.53 -2.81 5.58
N ARG A 32 -16.56 -3.73 5.62
CA ARG A 32 -15.72 -4.00 6.79
C ARG A 32 -14.25 -4.08 6.39
N ILE A 33 -13.35 -3.60 7.24
CA ILE A 33 -11.89 -3.74 7.02
C ILE A 33 -11.34 -4.69 8.07
N VAL A 34 -10.63 -5.72 7.63
CA VAL A 34 -10.10 -6.78 8.49
C VAL A 34 -8.65 -7.06 8.16
N ARG A 35 -7.82 -7.25 9.19
CA ARG A 35 -6.42 -7.69 9.03
C ARG A 35 -6.38 -9.17 8.67
N ALA A 36 -5.62 -9.53 7.64
CA ALA A 36 -5.24 -10.92 7.39
C ALA A 36 -4.09 -11.28 8.35
N GLY A 37 -4.44 -11.76 9.55
CA GLY A 37 -3.46 -12.03 10.62
C GLY A 37 -2.65 -13.32 10.46
N VAL A 38 -3.06 -14.22 9.55
CA VAL A 38 -2.33 -15.44 9.22
C VAL A 38 -1.70 -15.25 7.84
N PRO A 39 -0.35 -15.29 7.72
CA PRO A 39 0.33 -15.22 6.44
C PRO A 39 -0.18 -16.28 5.46
N SER A 40 -0.58 -15.87 4.26
CA SER A 40 -1.08 -16.76 3.22
C SER A 40 -0.60 -16.32 1.84
N VAL A 41 0.41 -17.01 1.32
CA VAL A 41 0.96 -16.76 -0.02
C VAL A 41 -0.13 -16.80 -1.10
N ALA A 42 -1.04 -17.77 -1.02
CA ALA A 42 -2.12 -17.90 -2.00
C ALA A 42 -3.08 -16.71 -1.97
N PHE A 43 -3.43 -16.22 -0.77
CA PHE A 43 -4.35 -15.09 -0.63
C PHE A 43 -3.70 -13.77 -1.04
N SER A 44 -2.44 -13.51 -0.64
CA SER A 44 -1.72 -12.30 -1.05
C SER A 44 -1.49 -12.25 -2.56
N ARG A 45 -1.14 -13.39 -3.18
CA ARG A 45 -1.07 -13.50 -4.65
C ARG A 45 -2.41 -13.22 -5.31
N PHE A 46 -3.52 -13.77 -4.78
CA PHE A 46 -4.86 -13.47 -5.28
C PHE A 46 -5.18 -11.97 -5.21
N LEU A 47 -4.92 -11.32 -4.08
CA LEU A 47 -5.18 -9.89 -3.92
C LEU A 47 -4.34 -9.04 -4.88
N TYR A 48 -3.04 -9.33 -4.95
CA TYR A 48 -2.11 -8.64 -5.83
C TYR A 48 -2.53 -8.76 -7.30
N THR A 49 -2.85 -9.97 -7.78
CA THR A 49 -3.25 -10.16 -9.18
C THR A 49 -4.65 -9.60 -9.45
N ALA A 50 -5.61 -9.78 -8.55
CA ALA A 50 -7.00 -9.35 -8.77
C ALA A 50 -7.19 -7.83 -8.70
N VAL A 51 -6.43 -7.13 -7.86
CA VAL A 51 -6.45 -5.66 -7.78
C VAL A 51 -5.51 -5.03 -8.80
N GLY A 52 -4.38 -5.68 -9.06
CA GLY A 52 -3.38 -5.22 -10.03
C GLY A 52 -3.73 -5.52 -11.48
N CYS A 53 -4.77 -6.29 -11.78
CA CYS A 53 -5.02 -6.82 -13.14
C CYS A 53 -5.27 -5.76 -14.21
N ASP A 54 -5.78 -4.59 -13.82
CA ASP A 54 -6.11 -3.49 -14.73
C ASP A 54 -5.16 -2.29 -14.59
N VAL A 55 -4.05 -2.50 -13.89
CA VAL A 55 -2.91 -1.58 -13.78
C VAL A 55 -1.62 -2.36 -14.08
N SER A 56 -0.50 -1.67 -14.24
CA SER A 56 0.77 -2.30 -14.68
C SER A 56 1.53 -3.04 -13.58
N TRP A 57 0.84 -3.67 -12.61
CA TRP A 57 1.46 -4.40 -11.50
C TRP A 57 2.02 -5.74 -11.99
N THR A 58 3.33 -5.80 -12.17
CA THR A 58 4.01 -6.98 -12.74
C THR A 58 5.16 -7.50 -11.87
N ASP A 59 5.65 -6.70 -10.93
CA ASP A 59 6.90 -6.92 -10.22
C ASP A 59 6.89 -8.12 -9.25
N ARG A 60 5.71 -8.51 -8.72
CA ARG A 60 5.56 -9.69 -7.86
C ARG A 60 4.99 -10.92 -8.56
N LEU A 61 4.68 -10.85 -9.85
CA LEU A 61 4.09 -11.99 -10.59
C LEU A 61 5.05 -13.19 -10.65
N GLU A 62 6.36 -12.93 -10.72
CA GLU A 62 7.39 -13.96 -10.81
C GLU A 62 7.94 -14.39 -9.44
N TRP A 63 7.50 -13.79 -8.34
CA TRP A 63 8.01 -14.13 -7.02
C TRP A 63 7.70 -15.60 -6.70
N PRO A 64 8.71 -16.42 -6.30
CA PRO A 64 8.46 -17.75 -5.80
C PRO A 64 7.72 -17.71 -4.45
N ALA A 65 7.18 -18.84 -4.01
CA ALA A 65 6.36 -18.88 -2.79
C ALA A 65 7.18 -18.50 -1.54
N GLU A 66 8.47 -18.80 -1.56
CA GLU A 66 9.45 -18.50 -0.52
C GLU A 66 9.59 -16.97 -0.36
N ARG A 67 9.74 -16.22 -1.45
CA ARG A 67 9.86 -14.77 -1.41
C ARG A 67 8.58 -14.10 -0.90
N TRP A 68 7.41 -14.62 -1.28
CA TRP A 68 6.14 -14.18 -0.71
C TRP A 68 6.07 -14.44 0.79
N ARG A 69 6.50 -15.63 1.24
CA ARG A 69 6.50 -15.99 2.66
C ARG A 69 7.43 -15.09 3.45
N GLU A 70 8.66 -14.88 2.97
CA GLU A 70 9.64 -13.97 3.58
C GLU A 70 9.04 -12.58 3.78
N PHE A 71 8.39 -12.01 2.76
CA PHE A 71 7.73 -10.70 2.89
C PHE A 71 6.60 -10.71 3.93
N LEU A 72 5.70 -11.69 3.88
CA LEU A 72 4.53 -11.76 4.75
C LEU A 72 4.87 -12.06 6.22
N GLU A 73 6.01 -12.71 6.48
CA GLU A 73 6.48 -13.06 7.82
C GLU A 73 7.38 -11.98 8.44
N ARG A 74 7.67 -10.88 7.72
CA ARG A 74 8.44 -9.76 8.27
C ARG A 74 7.78 -9.20 9.54
N PRO A 75 8.56 -8.91 10.60
CA PRO A 75 8.02 -8.36 11.84
C PRO A 75 7.23 -7.06 11.63
N GLY A 76 5.94 -7.12 11.94
CA GLY A 76 5.02 -5.98 11.83
C GLY A 76 4.46 -5.75 10.42
N ALA A 77 4.80 -6.56 9.42
CA ALA A 77 4.11 -6.49 8.13
C ALA A 77 2.62 -6.82 8.33
N GLU A 78 1.74 -6.04 7.68
CA GLU A 78 0.30 -6.22 7.80
C GLU A 78 -0.40 -6.11 6.45
N THR A 79 -1.24 -7.09 6.12
CA THR A 79 -2.21 -6.98 5.02
C THR A 79 -3.59 -6.65 5.60
N TRP A 80 -4.18 -5.56 5.13
CA TRP A 80 -5.53 -5.13 5.51
C TRP A 80 -6.45 -5.20 4.30
N VAL A 81 -7.60 -5.86 4.46
CA VAL A 81 -8.53 -6.13 3.37
C VAL A 81 -9.88 -5.51 3.67
N ALA A 82 -10.37 -4.68 2.73
CA ALA A 82 -11.75 -4.26 2.73
C ALA A 82 -12.60 -5.38 2.14
N TYR A 83 -13.69 -5.71 2.81
CA TYR A 83 -14.73 -6.60 2.34
C TYR A 83 -16.03 -5.84 2.23
N GLU A 84 -16.83 -6.18 1.24
CA GLU A 84 -18.21 -5.75 1.11
C GLU A 84 -19.08 -7.00 0.94
N ASP A 85 -20.07 -7.17 1.83
CA ASP A 85 -20.95 -8.36 1.87
C ASP A 85 -20.20 -9.70 1.77
N GLY A 86 -19.01 -9.77 2.40
CA GLY A 86 -18.16 -10.96 2.45
C GLY A 86 -17.19 -11.12 1.28
N THR A 87 -17.30 -10.32 0.23
CA THR A 87 -16.38 -10.36 -0.92
C THR A 87 -15.22 -9.38 -0.72
N PRO A 88 -13.95 -9.78 -0.97
CA PRO A 88 -12.84 -8.83 -0.99
C PRO A 88 -13.10 -7.70 -1.99
N ALA A 89 -13.08 -6.46 -1.51
CA ALA A 89 -13.28 -5.25 -2.30
C ALA A 89 -11.97 -4.56 -2.68
N GLY A 90 -10.93 -4.75 -1.87
CA GLY A 90 -9.61 -4.18 -2.06
C GLY A 90 -8.72 -4.43 -0.86
N TYR A 91 -7.45 -4.05 -0.95
CA TYR A 91 -6.50 -4.25 0.14
C TYR A 91 -5.44 -3.16 0.18
N LEU A 92 -4.71 -3.14 1.29
CA LEU A 92 -3.41 -2.49 1.39
C LEU A 92 -2.42 -3.32 2.20
N GLU A 93 -1.15 -3.10 1.95
CA GLU A 93 -0.04 -3.70 2.67
C GLU A 93 0.79 -2.64 3.38
N LEU A 94 1.04 -2.86 4.66
CA LEU A 94 1.94 -2.06 5.48
C LEU A 94 3.26 -2.81 5.64
N ASP A 95 4.35 -2.16 5.26
CA ASP A 95 5.71 -2.65 5.47
C ASP A 95 6.48 -1.70 6.41
N PRO A 96 6.60 -2.04 7.71
CA PRO A 96 7.39 -1.24 8.62
C PRO A 96 8.89 -1.42 8.36
N GLN A 97 9.67 -0.39 8.68
CA GLN A 97 11.15 -0.36 8.64
C GLN A 97 11.71 -0.07 10.04
N ASP A 98 13.00 -0.38 10.26
CA ASP A 98 13.63 -0.36 11.60
C ASP A 98 13.82 1.04 12.20
N ASP A 99 13.70 2.09 11.39
CA ASP A 99 13.84 3.48 11.80
C ASP A 99 12.49 4.17 12.15
N GLY A 100 11.40 3.41 12.14
CA GLY A 100 10.04 3.90 12.42
C GLY A 100 9.32 4.45 11.20
N GLN A 101 9.81 4.16 9.99
CA GLN A 101 9.05 4.40 8.77
C GLN A 101 8.10 3.23 8.50
N VAL A 102 6.91 3.51 7.98
CA VAL A 102 5.98 2.50 7.48
C VAL A 102 5.62 2.84 6.04
N GLU A 103 5.90 1.93 5.13
CA GLU A 103 5.52 2.06 3.73
C GLU A 103 4.14 1.41 3.50
N ILE A 104 3.27 2.08 2.74
CA ILE A 104 2.11 1.45 2.12
C ILE A 104 2.56 0.92 0.76
N THR A 105 2.98 -0.35 0.69
CA THR A 105 3.65 -0.91 -0.49
C THR A 105 2.66 -1.20 -1.62
N TYR A 106 1.46 -1.66 -1.29
CA TYR A 106 0.36 -1.86 -2.23
C TYR A 106 -0.92 -1.32 -1.65
N PHE A 107 -1.74 -0.71 -2.51
CA PHE A 107 -3.07 -0.25 -2.18
C PHE A 107 -3.92 -0.21 -3.45
N GLY A 108 -5.12 -0.79 -3.39
CA GLY A 108 -6.07 -0.69 -4.49
C GLY A 108 -7.38 -1.39 -4.22
N LEU A 109 -8.30 -1.22 -5.16
CA LEU A 109 -9.61 -1.86 -5.16
C LEU A 109 -9.78 -2.70 -6.41
N LEU A 110 -10.51 -3.82 -6.27
CA LEU A 110 -10.99 -4.55 -7.42
C LEU A 110 -11.93 -3.64 -8.25
N PRO A 111 -11.91 -3.73 -9.59
CA PRO A 111 -12.60 -2.78 -10.46
C PRO A 111 -14.08 -2.54 -10.13
N GLN A 112 -14.81 -3.61 -9.79
CA GLN A 112 -16.24 -3.57 -9.49
C GLN A 112 -16.62 -2.87 -8.18
N PHE A 113 -15.66 -2.54 -7.32
CA PHE A 113 -15.89 -1.82 -6.05
C PHE A 113 -15.49 -0.35 -6.09
N ARG A 114 -15.01 0.14 -7.24
CA ARG A 114 -14.61 1.54 -7.42
C ARG A 114 -15.83 2.46 -7.50
N GLY A 115 -15.65 3.73 -7.12
CA GLY A 115 -16.74 4.73 -7.08
C GLY A 115 -17.67 4.62 -5.86
N ARG A 116 -17.45 3.65 -4.97
CA ARG A 116 -18.33 3.36 -3.82
C ARG A 116 -17.84 3.92 -2.48
N ARG A 117 -16.95 4.91 -2.50
CA ARG A 117 -16.24 5.50 -1.33
C ARG A 117 -15.35 4.54 -0.51
N ILE A 118 -15.27 3.26 -0.87
CA ILE A 118 -14.44 2.25 -0.18
C ILE A 118 -12.96 2.61 -0.18
N GLY A 119 -12.40 3.11 -1.29
CA GLY A 119 -10.96 3.34 -1.41
C GLY A 119 -10.44 4.44 -0.48
N GLY A 120 -11.20 5.53 -0.33
CA GLY A 120 -10.87 6.59 0.62
C GLY A 120 -10.92 6.10 2.07
N HIS A 121 -11.94 5.30 2.40
CA HIS A 121 -12.10 4.71 3.73
C HIS A 121 -10.98 3.69 4.03
N LEU A 122 -10.67 2.78 3.11
CA LEU A 122 -9.60 1.80 3.23
C LEU A 122 -8.24 2.47 3.43
N LEU A 123 -7.89 3.47 2.62
CA LEU A 123 -6.62 4.20 2.78
C LEU A 123 -6.56 4.93 4.13
N SER A 124 -7.67 5.56 4.56
CA SER A 124 -7.71 6.26 5.85
C SER A 124 -7.52 5.29 7.01
N TYR A 125 -8.22 4.17 6.97
CA TYR A 125 -8.14 3.13 7.98
C TYR A 125 -6.72 2.52 8.04
N GLY A 126 -6.16 2.12 6.90
CA GLY A 126 -4.81 1.56 6.85
C GLY A 126 -3.72 2.54 7.27
N THR A 127 -3.85 3.82 6.91
CA THR A 127 -2.92 4.87 7.36
C THR A 127 -3.00 5.05 8.88
N ALA A 128 -4.21 5.04 9.46
CA ALA A 128 -4.36 5.03 10.91
C ALA A 128 -3.75 3.77 11.55
N ARG A 129 -3.81 2.62 10.86
CA ARG A 129 -3.15 1.37 11.27
C ARG A 129 -1.63 1.46 11.21
N ALA A 130 -1.07 2.15 10.23
CA ALA A 130 0.37 2.39 10.15
C ALA A 130 0.87 3.23 11.34
N TRP A 131 0.12 4.27 11.71
CA TRP A 131 0.48 5.13 12.85
C TRP A 131 0.42 4.43 14.21
N ASP A 132 -0.44 3.41 14.36
CA ASP A 132 -0.57 2.68 15.61
C ASP A 132 0.02 1.27 15.60
N LEU A 133 0.88 0.99 14.62
CA LEU A 133 1.54 -0.30 14.40
C LEU A 133 2.30 -0.77 15.64
N ALA A 134 3.07 0.10 16.30
CA ALA A 134 3.85 -0.23 17.50
C ALA A 134 2.98 -0.76 18.66
N ARG A 135 1.68 -0.42 18.71
CA ARG A 135 0.74 -0.98 19.71
C ARG A 135 0.41 -2.45 19.43
N ARG A 136 0.49 -2.90 18.18
CA ARG A 136 0.25 -4.29 17.75
C ARG A 136 1.52 -5.10 17.54
N ALA A 137 2.66 -4.44 17.34
CA ALA A 137 3.97 -5.04 17.15
C ALA A 137 4.97 -4.38 18.11
N PRO A 138 5.02 -4.82 19.39
CA PRO A 138 5.78 -4.15 20.45
C PRO A 138 7.29 -4.14 20.22
N ASP A 139 7.82 -5.02 19.36
CA ASP A 139 9.23 -5.04 18.96
C ASP A 139 9.57 -3.97 17.90
N ARG A 140 8.59 -3.17 17.47
CA ARG A 140 8.79 -2.09 16.48
C ARG A 140 8.87 -0.73 17.19
N PRO A 141 9.71 0.18 16.68
CA PRO A 141 9.70 1.56 17.16
C PRO A 141 8.36 2.24 16.86
N ASP A 142 8.06 3.30 17.59
CA ASP A 142 6.94 4.18 17.26
C ASP A 142 7.06 4.68 15.81
N THR A 143 5.95 4.65 15.08
CA THR A 143 5.89 5.17 13.72
C THR A 143 6.17 6.66 13.73
N ARG A 144 7.16 7.08 12.94
CA ARG A 144 7.58 8.49 12.73
C ARG A 144 7.16 9.02 11.37
N ARG A 145 6.91 8.12 10.43
CA ARG A 145 6.57 8.46 9.04
C ARG A 145 5.74 7.34 8.42
N VAL A 146 4.70 7.72 7.69
CA VAL A 146 3.96 6.82 6.80
C VAL A 146 4.14 7.33 5.39
N TRP A 147 4.52 6.48 4.45
CA TRP A 147 4.86 6.92 3.11
C TRP A 147 4.44 5.93 2.03
N VAL A 148 4.38 6.39 0.79
CA VAL A 148 3.88 5.61 -0.35
C VAL A 148 4.46 6.14 -1.67
N HIS A 149 4.59 5.24 -2.64
CA HIS A 149 4.83 5.58 -4.04
C HIS A 149 3.54 5.42 -4.86
N THR A 150 3.33 6.32 -5.83
CA THR A 150 2.33 6.14 -6.88
C THR A 150 2.88 6.71 -8.18
N CYS A 151 2.49 6.15 -9.32
CA CYS A 151 3.00 6.57 -10.62
C CYS A 151 1.88 6.91 -11.62
N SER A 152 2.26 7.50 -12.75
CA SER A 152 1.32 7.87 -13.81
C SER A 152 0.66 6.69 -14.53
N LEU A 153 1.12 5.46 -14.27
CA LEU A 153 0.49 4.22 -14.75
C LEU A 153 -0.56 3.67 -13.77
N ASP A 154 -0.61 4.18 -12.53
CA ASP A 154 -1.67 3.83 -11.58
C ASP A 154 -3.01 4.45 -11.99
N GLY A 155 -4.09 4.05 -11.31
CA GLY A 155 -5.41 4.61 -11.55
C GLY A 155 -5.44 6.16 -11.47
N PRO A 156 -6.22 6.85 -12.32
CA PRO A 156 -6.18 8.32 -12.49
C PRO A 156 -6.55 9.12 -11.23
N HIS A 157 -7.06 8.44 -10.20
CA HIS A 157 -7.45 9.04 -8.93
C HIS A 157 -6.47 8.76 -7.78
N ALA A 158 -5.40 7.97 -8.00
CA ALA A 158 -4.48 7.54 -6.95
C ALA A 158 -3.82 8.72 -6.24
N LEU A 159 -3.08 9.55 -6.97
CA LEU A 159 -2.40 10.74 -6.42
C LEU A 159 -3.37 11.69 -5.70
N ALA A 160 -4.54 11.93 -6.29
CA ALA A 160 -5.57 12.79 -5.71
C ALA A 160 -6.14 12.19 -4.40
N ASN A 161 -6.28 10.87 -4.33
CA ASN A 161 -6.75 10.19 -3.13
C ASN A 161 -5.75 10.36 -1.98
N TYR A 162 -4.46 10.10 -2.21
CA TYR A 162 -3.41 10.29 -1.19
C TYR A 162 -3.38 11.72 -0.65
N ARG A 163 -3.37 12.72 -1.54
CA ARG A 163 -3.37 14.14 -1.14
C ARG A 163 -4.58 14.51 -0.31
N ARG A 164 -5.78 14.03 -0.66
CA ARG A 164 -6.98 14.29 0.14
C ARG A 164 -6.93 13.63 1.52
N ARG A 165 -6.13 12.57 1.70
CA ARG A 165 -5.89 11.94 3.01
C ARG A 165 -4.75 12.58 3.80
N GLY A 166 -4.20 13.70 3.31
CA GLY A 166 -3.17 14.47 4.02
C GLY A 166 -1.74 14.07 3.70
N PHE A 167 -1.51 13.18 2.72
CA PHE A 167 -0.17 12.90 2.25
C PHE A 167 0.38 14.09 1.43
N ARG A 168 1.61 14.49 1.70
CA ARG A 168 2.34 15.53 0.94
C ARG A 168 3.41 14.89 0.07
N VAL A 169 3.56 15.40 -1.16
CA VAL A 169 4.64 14.96 -2.07
C VAL A 169 5.98 15.44 -1.51
N PHE A 170 6.95 14.54 -1.39
CA PHE A 170 8.32 14.87 -0.98
C PHE A 170 9.37 14.54 -2.04
N ASP A 171 9.05 13.70 -3.04
CA ASP A 171 9.93 13.38 -4.17
C ASP A 171 9.10 13.15 -5.44
N VAL A 172 9.67 13.51 -6.61
CA VAL A 172 9.07 13.32 -7.94
C VAL A 172 10.15 12.88 -8.92
N ARG A 173 9.99 11.67 -9.48
CA ARG A 173 10.90 11.10 -10.48
C ARG A 173 10.20 10.96 -11.82
N ARG A 174 10.96 11.07 -12.90
CA ARG A 174 10.49 10.90 -14.28
C ARG A 174 11.46 10.00 -15.02
N GLU A 175 10.95 8.91 -15.56
CA GLU A 175 11.74 7.87 -16.21
C GLU A 175 11.06 7.47 -17.53
N ALA A 176 11.85 7.09 -18.52
CA ALA A 176 11.35 6.50 -19.77
C ALA A 176 10.94 5.05 -19.52
N GLU A 177 9.79 4.63 -20.08
CA GLU A 177 9.28 3.26 -19.99
C GLU A 177 10.28 2.29 -20.67
N GLY A 178 10.92 1.43 -19.87
CA GLY A 178 12.05 0.58 -20.29
C GLY A 178 13.38 0.88 -19.58
N GLY A 179 13.43 1.92 -18.74
CA GLY A 179 14.46 2.03 -17.69
C GLY A 179 14.30 0.90 -16.66
N PRO A 180 15.36 0.53 -15.91
CA PRO A 180 15.22 -0.48 -14.87
C PRO A 180 14.06 -0.05 -13.98
N ALA A 181 13.08 -0.94 -13.80
CA ALA A 181 12.03 -0.73 -12.81
C ALA A 181 12.71 -0.20 -11.56
N ALA A 182 12.10 0.79 -10.90
CA ALA A 182 12.38 1.03 -9.49
C ALA A 182 11.92 -0.23 -8.73
N GLY A 183 12.62 -1.34 -8.95
CA GLY A 183 12.59 -2.50 -8.12
C GLY A 183 12.92 -1.97 -6.76
N ASP A 184 12.00 -2.23 -5.85
CA ASP A 184 12.16 -2.11 -4.43
C ASP A 184 13.64 -2.34 -4.06
N ARG A 185 14.37 -1.23 -3.87
CA ARG A 185 15.71 -1.27 -3.28
C ARG A 185 15.53 -1.32 -1.77
N SER A 186 14.78 -2.32 -1.31
CA SER A 186 14.82 -2.79 0.08
C SER A 186 16.02 -3.70 0.32
N ASP A 187 16.81 -4.01 -0.71
CA ASP A 187 18.04 -4.80 -0.56
C ASP A 187 19.30 -3.91 -0.54
N GLY A 188 19.95 -3.87 0.62
CA GLY A 188 21.37 -3.49 0.73
C GLY A 188 21.71 -2.18 1.47
N ALA A 189 21.51 -2.14 2.79
CA ALA A 189 22.38 -1.37 3.69
C ALA A 189 22.63 -2.08 5.02
N ARG A 190 23.11 -3.34 4.95
CA ARG A 190 24.05 -3.86 5.96
C ARG A 190 25.45 -3.82 5.36
N GLY A 191 26.19 -2.76 5.70
CA GLY A 191 27.64 -2.68 5.57
C GLY A 191 28.22 -2.43 6.97
N PRO A 192 29.37 -3.03 7.33
CA PRO A 192 29.75 -3.26 8.71
C PRO A 192 30.39 -2.02 9.37
N ALA A 193 30.10 -1.85 10.66
CA ALA A 193 31.02 -1.38 11.69
C ALA A 193 30.57 -1.93 13.04
#